data_AF-A0A6P2DZ61-F1
#
_entry.id   AF-A0A6P2DZ61-F1
#
_cell.length_a   1.000
_cell.length_b   1.000
_cell.length_c   1.000
_cell.angle_alpha   90.00
_cell.angle_beta   90.00
_cell.angle_gamma   90.00
#
_symmetry.space_group_name_H-M   'P 1'
#
loop_
_entity.id
_entity.type
_entity.pdbx_description
1 polymer ?
#
loop_
_entity_poly.entity_id
_entity_poly.type
_entity_poly.pdbx_seq_one_letter_code
_entity_poly.pdbx_strand_id
1 'polypeptide(L)' 'MDDGQAIAIRPATESLLDADIEVLKLSLRTTNVLRLNELHTVRDVTRVPAKKLFVLSRLGRNSLREIVESVNRRGLRLAE' A
#
# COMPACT_ATOMS: atom_id res chain seq x y z
N MET A 1 -0.89 32.58 -24.73
CA MET A 1 0.13 31.76 -24.06
C MET A 1 -0.46 31.46 -22.68
N ASP A 2 -1.64 30.87 -22.59
CA ASP A 2 -1.94 29.43 -22.76
C ASP A 2 -0.83 28.53 -22.25
N ASP A 3 -0.99 28.09 -21.01
CA ASP A 3 -0.65 26.74 -20.54
C ASP A 3 -1.54 26.48 -19.32
N GLY A 4 -2.81 26.22 -19.63
CA GLY A 4 -3.79 25.74 -18.67
C GLY A 4 -3.23 24.51 -17.96
N GLN A 5 -2.98 24.68 -16.66
CA GLN A 5 -2.53 23.63 -15.79
C GLN A 5 -3.55 22.48 -15.85
N ALA A 6 -3.20 21.43 -16.58
CA ALA A 6 -4.02 20.23 -16.71
C ALA A 6 -4.10 19.57 -15.34
N ILE A 7 -5.11 19.92 -14.57
CA ILE A 7 -5.55 19.15 -13.42
C ILE A 7 -6.17 17.89 -14.01
N ALA A 8 -5.33 16.94 -14.42
CA ALA A 8 -5.76 15.60 -14.70
C ALA A 8 -6.41 15.11 -13.41
N ILE A 9 -7.73 15.02 -13.40
CA ILE A 9 -8.50 14.34 -12.36
C ILE A 9 -8.14 12.86 -12.51
N ARG A 10 -6.96 12.49 -12.00
CA ARG A 10 -6.56 11.09 -11.86
C ARG A 10 -7.57 10.51 -10.87
N PRO A 11 -8.18 9.36 -11.15
CA PRO A 11 -9.07 8.73 -10.18
C PRO A 11 -8.31 8.64 -8.87
N ALA A 12 -8.91 9.08 -7.76
CA ALA A 12 -8.23 9.24 -6.46
C ALA A 12 -7.49 7.96 -6.01
N THR A 13 -7.90 6.80 -6.54
CA THR A 13 -7.28 5.49 -6.36
C THR A 13 -5.94 5.33 -7.08
N GLU A 14 -5.74 5.86 -8.29
CA GLU A 14 -4.45 5.78 -9.00
C GLU A 14 -3.37 6.60 -8.29
N SER A 15 -3.71 7.80 -7.84
CA SER A 15 -2.82 8.62 -7.04
C SER A 15 -2.43 7.96 -5.71
N LEU A 16 -3.32 7.13 -5.14
CA LEU A 16 -3.05 6.42 -3.90
C LEU A 16 -2.12 5.22 -4.10
N LEU A 17 -2.21 4.52 -5.23
CA LEU A 17 -1.32 3.40 -5.54
C LEU A 17 0.14 3.86 -5.65
N ASP A 18 0.37 5.02 -6.25
CA ASP A 18 1.72 5.57 -6.41
C ASP A 18 2.24 6.27 -5.13
N ALA A 19 1.43 6.34 -4.07
CA ALA A 19 1.83 6.93 -2.79
C ALA A 19 2.73 5.98 -1.96
N ASP A 20 3.53 6.56 -1.07
CA ASP A 20 4.37 5.83 -0.11
C ASP A 20 3.51 4.97 0.83
N ILE A 21 4.04 3.81 1.26
CA ILE A 21 3.39 2.94 2.24
C ILE A 21 3.02 3.64 3.56
N GLU A 22 3.67 4.76 3.91
CA GLU A 22 3.33 5.58 5.08
C GLU A 22 1.88 6.09 5.03
N VAL A 23 1.31 6.28 3.83
CA VAL A 23 -0.10 6.64 3.68
C VAL A 23 -1.02 5.59 4.27
N LEU A 24 -0.59 4.33 4.37
CA LEU A 24 -1.33 3.23 4.98
C LEU A 24 -1.36 3.33 6.51
N LYS A 25 -0.60 4.23 7.14
CA LYS A 25 -0.57 4.44 8.61
C LYS A 25 -0.47 3.10 9.38
N LEU A 26 0.43 2.23 8.92
CA LEU A 26 0.73 0.95 9.56
C LEU A 26 1.68 1.17 10.73
N SER A 27 1.77 0.20 11.63
CA SER A 27 2.76 0.20 12.70
C SER A 27 4.18 0.24 12.15
N LEU A 28 5.10 0.88 12.88
CA LEU A 28 6.50 1.01 12.49
C LEU A 28 7.14 -0.35 12.15
N ARG A 29 6.77 -1.41 12.89
CA ARG A 29 7.22 -2.79 12.60
C ARG A 29 6.76 -3.25 11.22
N THR A 30 5.47 -3.11 10.92
CA THR A 30 4.90 -3.52 9.63
C THR A 30 5.55 -2.73 8.50
N THR A 31 5.66 -1.40 8.63
CA THR A 31 6.33 -0.52 7.65
C THR A 31 7.79 -0.92 7.41
N ASN A 32 8.55 -1.18 8.48
CA ASN A 32 9.96 -1.59 8.36
C ASN A 32 10.12 -2.93 7.63
N VAL A 33 9.24 -3.90 7.90
CA VAL A 33 9.29 -5.19 7.20
C VAL A 33 8.92 -5.04 5.73
N LEU A 34 7.93 -4.21 5.39
CA LEU A 34 7.58 -3.93 4.01
C LEU A 34 8.77 -3.28 3.26
N ARG A 35 9.43 -2.29 3.85
CA ARG A 35 10.63 -1.65 3.26
C ARG A 35 11.81 -2.61 3.14
N LEU A 36 12.02 -3.50 4.11
CA LEU A 36 13.04 -4.56 4.04
C LEU A 36 12.78 -5.54 2.88
N ASN A 37 11.54 -5.68 2.44
CA ASN A 37 11.14 -6.50 1.29
C ASN A 37 10.99 -5.65 0.00
N GLU A 38 11.59 -4.45 -0.02
CA GLU A 38 11.58 -3.54 -1.18
C GLU A 38 10.17 -3.07 -1.59
N LEU A 39 9.21 -3.11 -0.65
CA LEU A 39 7.85 -2.60 -0.85
C LEU A 39 7.78 -1.17 -0.30
N HIS A 40 7.88 -0.18 -1.18
CA HIS A 40 7.93 1.24 -0.81
C HIS A 40 6.61 1.97 -1.09
N THR A 41 5.81 1.48 -2.02
CA THR A 41 4.54 2.10 -2.40
C THR A 41 3.34 1.21 -2.07
N VAL A 42 2.15 1.83 -2.05
CA VAL A 42 0.88 1.10 -1.90
C VAL A 42 0.66 0.13 -3.07
N ARG A 43 1.09 0.50 -4.28
CA ARG A 43 1.06 -0.36 -5.46
C ARG A 43 1.86 -1.64 -5.24
N ASP A 44 3.04 -1.54 -4.64
CA ASP A 44 3.88 -2.72 -4.38
C ASP A 44 3.18 -3.66 -3.40
N VAL A 45 2.63 -3.13 -2.31
CA VAL A 45 1.92 -3.91 -1.29
C VAL A 45 0.66 -4.57 -1.88
N THR A 46 -0.13 -3.85 -2.65
CA THR A 46 -1.39 -4.36 -3.24
C THR A 46 -1.16 -5.42 -4.32
N ARG A 47 -0.01 -5.41 -4.99
CA ARG A 47 0.40 -6.44 -5.95
C ARG A 47 0.84 -7.75 -5.29
N VAL A 48 1.20 -7.73 -4.00
CA VAL A 48 1.62 -8.94 -3.28
C VAL A 48 0.41 -9.60 -2.62
N PRO A 49 0.19 -10.92 -2.84
CA PRO A 49 -0.93 -11.59 -2.24
C PRO A 49 -0.76 -11.75 -0.73
N ALA A 50 -1.88 -11.74 0.00
CA ALA A 50 -1.89 -11.80 1.46
C ALA A 50 -1.13 -13.02 2.02
N LYS A 51 -1.20 -14.16 1.32
CA LYS A 51 -0.45 -15.38 1.67
C LYS A 51 1.06 -15.18 1.58
N LYS A 52 1.53 -14.49 0.53
CA LYS A 52 2.95 -14.21 0.34
C LYS A 52 3.44 -13.15 1.32
N LEU A 53 2.63 -12.12 1.62
CA LEU A 53 2.92 -11.17 2.70
C LEU A 53 3.04 -11.90 4.04
N PHE A 54 2.17 -12.86 4.34
CA PHE A 54 2.25 -13.65 5.57
C PHE A 54 3.52 -14.50 5.69
N VAL A 55 4.07 -14.98 4.58
CA VAL A 55 5.28 -15.82 4.56
C VAL A 55 6.57 -15.00 4.50
N LEU A 56 6.64 -14.00 3.60
CA LEU A 56 7.79 -13.09 3.45
C LEU A 56 8.07 -12.34 4.74
N SER A 57 6.99 -11.97 5.39
CA SER A 57 7.06 -11.18 6.58
C SER A 57 7.07 -12.12 7.76
N ARG A 58 8.11 -12.07 8.61
CA ARG A 58 8.05 -12.59 9.99
C ARG A 58 7.10 -11.73 10.87
N LEU A 59 6.05 -11.21 10.24
CA LEU A 59 4.96 -10.44 10.78
C LEU A 59 3.91 -11.44 11.23
N GLY A 60 3.52 -11.36 12.50
CA GLY A 60 2.44 -12.19 13.01
C GLY A 60 1.10 -11.83 12.37
N ARG A 61 0.07 -12.62 12.71
CA ARG A 61 -1.32 -12.43 12.26
C ARG A 61 -1.82 -10.98 12.41
N ASN A 62 -1.38 -10.27 13.45
CA ASN A 62 -1.78 -8.88 13.70
C ASN A 62 -1.33 -7.90 12.62
N SER A 63 -0.09 -8.03 12.15
CA SER A 63 0.45 -7.15 11.13
C SER A 63 -0.15 -7.43 9.74
N LEU A 64 -0.44 -8.69 9.42
CA LEU A 64 -1.20 -9.00 8.20
C LEU A 64 -2.60 -8.39 8.25
N ARG A 65 -3.29 -8.52 9.40
CA ARG A 65 -4.61 -7.92 9.61
C ARG A 65 -4.55 -6.40 9.46
N GLU A 66 -3.53 -5.75 10.04
CA GLU A 66 -3.31 -4.31 9.93
C GLU A 66 -3.18 -3.86 8.47
N ILE A 67 -2.38 -4.56 7.66
CA ILE A 67 -2.23 -4.28 6.22
C ILE A 67 -3.59 -4.41 5.53
N VAL A 68 -4.27 -5.55 5.68
CA VAL A 68 -5.56 -5.83 5.04
C VAL A 68 -6.60 -4.78 5.41
N GLU A 69 -6.72 -4.46 6.70
CA GLU A 69 -7.68 -3.48 7.18
C GLU A 69 -7.37 -2.08 6.66
N SER A 70 -6.09 -1.70 6.61
CA SER A 70 -5.70 -0.38 6.14
C SER A 70 -5.88 -0.19 4.64
N VAL A 71 -5.59 -1.23 3.86
CA VAL A 71 -5.82 -1.28 2.40
C VAL A 71 -7.33 -1.21 2.13
N ASN A 72 -8.15 -2.01 2.83
CA ASN A 72 -9.60 -1.98 2.70
C ASN A 72 -10.23 -0.64 3.10
N ARG A 73 -9.76 0.00 4.19
CA ARG A 73 -10.24 1.34 4.62
C ARG A 73 -10.07 2.42 3.56
N ARG A 74 -9.15 2.21 2.61
CA ARG A 74 -8.87 3.14 1.50
C ARG A 74 -9.50 2.70 0.18
N GLY A 75 -10.37 1.69 0.20
CA GLY A 75 -11.04 1.16 -0.99
C GLY A 75 -10.14 0.32 -1.88
N LEU A 76 -8.97 -0.10 -1.39
CA LEU A 76 -8.04 -0.97 -2.11
C LEU A 76 -8.19 -2.42 -1.66
N ARG A 77 -7.62 -3.35 -2.42
CA ARG A 77 -7.55 -4.78 -2.09
C ARG A 77 -6.16 -5.32 -2.39
N LEU A 78 -5.76 -6.36 -1.65
CA LEU A 78 -4.57 -7.14 -1.96
C LEU A 78 -4.87 -8.12 -3.11
N ALA A 79 -3.84 -8.52 -3.84
CA ALA A 79 -3.93 -9.60 -4.82
C ALA A 79 -4.35 -10.94 -4.14
N GLU A 80 -5.02 -11.80 -4.92
CA GLU A 80 -5.36 -13.17 -4.51
C GLU A 80 -4.15 -14.12 -4.47
#